data_AF-A0A1Z8LRS0-F1
#
_entry.id   AF-A0A1Z8LRS0-F1
#
_cell.length_a   1.000
_cell.length_b   1.000
_cell.length_c   1.000
_cell.angle_alpha   90.00
_cell.angle_beta   90.00
_cell.angle_gamma   90.00
#
_symmetry.space_group_name_H-M   'P 1'
#
loop_
_entity.id
_entity.type
_entity.pdbx_description
1 polymer ?
#
loop_
_entity_poly.entity_id
_entity_poly.type
_entity_poly.pdbx_seq_one_letter_code
_entity_poly.pdbx_strand_id
1 'polypeptide(L)'
;MKKNLPLLRLQPYDQDGPVFGAPWHAVAFALAVQLSENGLFSWPEFTQVMSEEIKKAQDSGDLDLGETYYDHWLCALERMVKERGVTDSQTLIQRKKEWRLAYLHTTHDHHVPFKSSLFER
;
A
#
# COMPACT_ATOMS: atom_id res chain seq x y z
N MET A 1 15.57 -18.20 -6.67
CA MET A 1 15.59 -17.19 -7.75
C MET A 1 15.01 -15.90 -7.20
N LYS A 2 15.83 -14.87 -7.01
CA LYS A 2 15.34 -13.52 -6.64
C LYS A 2 14.56 -13.01 -7.85
N LYS A 3 13.23 -13.03 -7.78
CA LYS A 3 12.39 -12.39 -8.80
C LYS A 3 12.76 -10.91 -8.74
N ASN A 4 13.44 -10.43 -9.78
CA ASN A 4 13.66 -9.00 -9.99
C ASN A 4 12.29 -8.36 -10.16
N LEU A 5 11.66 -8.00 -9.04
CA LEU A 5 10.56 -7.06 -9.02
C LEU A 5 11.11 -5.81 -9.70
N PRO A 6 10.55 -5.38 -10.84
CA PRO A 6 11.05 -4.20 -11.53
C PRO A 6 10.94 -3.06 -10.53
N LEU A 7 12.12 -2.62 -10.07
CA LEU A 7 12.30 -1.61 -9.05
C LEU A 7 11.38 -0.45 -9.40
N LEU A 8 10.36 -0.25 -8.57
CA LEU A 8 9.50 0.91 -8.62
C LEU A 8 10.43 2.12 -8.55
N ARG A 9 10.66 2.82 -9.66
CA ARG A 9 11.61 3.96 -9.75
C ARG A 9 11.30 5.10 -8.77
N LEU A 10 10.20 5.00 -8.02
CA LEU A 10 9.69 5.98 -7.08
C LEU A 10 9.56 5.44 -5.65
N GLN A 11 9.85 4.16 -5.40
CA GLN A 11 9.81 3.61 -4.04
C GLN A 11 11.13 3.94 -3.32
N PRO A 12 11.09 4.58 -2.14
CA PRO A 12 12.26 4.78 -1.32
C PRO A 12 12.92 3.43 -1.02
N TYR A 13 14.22 3.31 -1.26
CA TYR A 13 14.97 2.06 -1.16
C TYR A 13 16.26 2.31 -0.38
N ASP A 14 16.58 1.44 0.57
CA ASP A 14 17.86 1.42 1.28
C ASP A 14 18.67 0.17 0.89
N GLN A 15 19.80 -0.07 1.55
CA GLN A 15 20.66 -1.22 1.28
C GLN A 15 20.01 -2.59 1.56
N ASP A 16 18.90 -2.63 2.32
CA ASP A 16 18.22 -3.85 2.76
C ASP A 16 16.87 -4.08 2.05
N GLY A 17 16.30 -3.06 1.40
CA GLY A 17 15.06 -3.22 0.65
C GLY A 17 14.25 -1.94 0.50
N PRO A 18 12.95 -2.09 0.14
CA PRO A 18 12.05 -0.96 0.14
C PRO A 18 11.80 -0.44 1.55
N VAL A 19 11.93 0.87 1.72
CA VAL A 19 11.72 1.54 3.01
C VAL A 19 10.23 1.81 3.20
N PHE A 20 9.70 1.36 4.34
CA PHE A 20 8.30 1.52 4.72
C PHE A 20 8.20 2.41 5.95
N GLY A 21 7.66 3.63 5.78
CA GLY A 21 7.38 4.54 6.91
C GLY A 21 6.29 4.09 7.88
N ALA A 22 5.46 3.12 7.51
CA ALA A 22 4.41 2.55 8.35
C ALA A 22 4.14 1.07 7.99
N PRO A 23 3.63 0.24 8.93
CA PRO A 23 3.35 -1.17 8.67
C PRO A 23 2.39 -1.43 7.49
N TRP A 24 1.44 -0.52 7.26
CA TRP A 24 0.48 -0.65 6.18
C TRP A 24 1.09 -0.46 4.78
N HIS A 25 2.22 0.25 4.67
CA HIS A 25 2.93 0.42 3.39
C HIS A 25 3.41 -0.92 2.82
N ALA A 26 3.91 -1.81 3.68
CA ALA A 26 4.35 -3.14 3.29
C ALA A 26 3.18 -4.02 2.82
N VAL A 27 2.03 -3.91 3.50
CA VAL A 27 0.80 -4.62 3.14
C VAL A 27 0.28 -4.13 1.79
N ALA A 28 0.24 -2.82 1.59
CA ALA A 28 -0.14 -2.22 0.32
C ALA A 28 0.76 -2.78 -0.79
N PHE A 29 2.08 -2.67 -0.65
CA PHE A 29 3.06 -3.20 -1.60
C PHE A 29 2.82 -4.68 -1.94
N ALA A 30 2.65 -5.53 -0.94
CA ALA A 30 2.40 -6.95 -1.13
C ALA A 30 1.13 -7.22 -1.95
N LEU A 31 0.07 -6.42 -1.76
CA LEU A 31 -1.15 -6.52 -2.56
C LEU A 31 -0.90 -6.19 -4.04
N ALA A 32 -0.17 -5.13 -4.38
CA ALA A 32 0.15 -4.87 -5.79
C ALA A 32 0.98 -5.98 -6.41
N VAL A 33 1.98 -6.50 -5.68
CA VAL A 33 2.79 -7.62 -6.16
C VAL A 33 1.88 -8.80 -6.50
N GLN A 34 1.00 -9.19 -5.58
CA GLN A 34 0.09 -10.31 -5.80
C GLN A 34 -0.87 -10.05 -6.97
N LEU A 35 -1.43 -8.84 -7.09
CA LEU A 35 -2.33 -8.49 -8.20
C LEU A 35 -1.59 -8.53 -9.55
N SER A 36 -0.36 -8.03 -9.60
CA SER A 36 0.46 -8.06 -10.81
C SER A 36 0.89 -9.48 -11.18
N GLU A 37 1.29 -10.30 -10.21
CA GLU A 37 1.63 -11.71 -10.44
C GLU A 37 0.43 -12.54 -10.92
N ASN A 38 -0.80 -12.16 -10.52
CA ASN A 38 -2.04 -12.74 -11.04
C ASN A 38 -2.45 -12.19 -12.42
N GLY A 39 -1.64 -11.32 -13.03
CA GLY A 39 -1.89 -10.79 -14.37
C GLY A 39 -3.01 -9.75 -14.43
N LEU A 40 -3.45 -9.20 -13.30
CA LEU A 40 -4.46 -8.13 -13.32
C LEU A 40 -3.92 -6.88 -13.99
N PHE A 41 -2.65 -6.54 -13.76
CA PHE A 41 -1.96 -5.48 -14.46
C PHE A 41 -0.46 -5.75 -14.52
N SER A 42 0.20 -5.09 -15.46
CA SER A 42 1.65 -5.02 -15.54
C SER A 42 2.19 -3.84 -14.73
N TRP A 43 3.42 -3.96 -14.24
CA TRP A 43 4.10 -2.87 -13.53
C TRP A 43 4.25 -1.56 -14.33
N PRO A 44 4.49 -1.57 -15.65
CA PRO A 44 4.47 -0.35 -16.45
C PRO A 44 3.10 0.35 -16.44
N GLU A 45 2.00 -0.41 -16.57
CA GLU A 45 0.65 0.16 -16.47
C GLU A 45 0.42 0.78 -15.08
N PHE A 46 0.84 0.07 -14.02
CA PHE A 46 0.74 0.58 -12.66
C PHE A 46 1.50 1.91 -12.48
N THR A 47 2.73 1.97 -13.00
CA THR A 47 3.57 3.17 -12.92
C THR A 47 2.93 4.34 -13.65
N GLN A 48 2.31 4.10 -14.82
CA GLN A 48 1.61 5.14 -15.57
C GLN A 48 0.42 5.69 -14.78
N VAL A 49 -0.46 4.81 -14.27
CA VAL A 49 -1.63 5.24 -13.48
C VAL A 49 -1.19 5.99 -12.23
N MET A 50 -0.15 5.51 -11.54
CA MET A 50 0.40 6.19 -10.37
C MET A 50 0.95 7.59 -10.70
N SER A 51 1.68 7.74 -11.82
CA SER A 51 2.15 9.06 -12.26
C SER A 51 0.99 10.01 -12.61
N GLU A 52 -0.11 9.50 -13.17
CA GLU A 52 -1.32 10.30 -13.41
C GLU A 52 -1.98 10.75 -12.09
N GLU A 53 -2.09 9.87 -11.11
CA GLU A 53 -2.68 10.21 -9.80
C GLU A 53 -1.82 11.21 -9.04
N ILE A 54 -0.49 11.05 -9.04
CA ILE A 54 0.45 12.02 -8.47
C ILE A 54 0.28 13.38 -9.15
N LYS A 55 0.22 13.41 -10.49
CA LYS A 55 0.04 14.67 -11.22
C LYS A 55 -1.27 15.36 -10.88
N LYS A 56 -2.38 14.61 -10.78
CA LYS A 56 -3.69 15.16 -10.35
C LYS A 56 -3.63 15.73 -8.94
N ALA A 57 -2.94 15.06 -8.03
CA ALA A 57 -2.77 15.53 -6.65
C ALA A 57 -1.93 16.81 -6.59
N GLN A 58 -0.83 16.87 -7.34
CA GLN A 58 0.01 18.06 -7.52
C GLN A 58 -0.76 19.24 -8.10
N ASP A 59 -1.56 19.00 -9.14
CA ASP A 59 -2.42 20.01 -9.77
C ASP A 59 -3.52 20.51 -8.80
N SER A 60 -3.87 19.70 -7.79
CA SER A 60 -4.86 20.01 -6.74
C SER A 60 -4.24 20.66 -5.49
N GLY A 61 -2.93 20.89 -5.49
CA GLY A 61 -2.21 21.59 -4.42
C GLY A 61 -1.43 20.70 -3.45
N ASP A 62 -1.37 19.38 -3.68
CA ASP A 62 -0.55 18.47 -2.89
C ASP A 62 0.85 18.33 -3.51
N LEU A 63 1.79 19.13 -2.99
CA LEU A 63 3.18 19.17 -3.48
C LEU A 63 4.06 18.10 -2.86
N ASP A 64 3.57 17.37 -1.85
CA ASP A 64 4.39 16.42 -1.11
C ASP A 64 4.33 15.02 -1.75
N LEU A 65 5.49 14.37 -1.80
CA LEU A 65 5.65 12.97 -2.19
C LEU A 65 6.31 12.15 -1.07
N GLY A 66 6.51 12.74 0.10
CA GLY A 66 7.09 12.08 1.27
C GLY A 66 6.07 11.24 2.00
N GLU A 67 5.23 11.88 2.81
CA GLU A 67 4.27 11.17 3.67
C GLU A 67 3.06 10.61 2.90
N THR A 68 2.72 11.21 1.76
CA THR A 68 1.55 10.87 0.93
C THR A 68 1.85 9.87 -0.19
N TYR A 69 3.10 9.42 -0.34
CA TYR A 69 3.50 8.51 -1.42
C TYR A 69 2.65 7.24 -1.48
N TYR A 70 2.52 6.54 -0.35
CA TYR A 70 1.77 5.30 -0.29
C TYR A 70 0.24 5.52 -0.35
N ASP A 71 -0.23 6.73 -0.03
CA ASP A 71 -1.64 7.11 -0.24
C ASP A 71 -1.94 7.22 -1.74
N HIS A 72 -1.11 7.93 -2.51
CA HIS A 72 -1.25 7.99 -3.98
C HIS A 72 -1.11 6.61 -4.62
N TRP A 73 -0.21 5.79 -4.10
CA TRP A 73 -0.01 4.41 -4.52
C TRP A 73 -1.26 3.56 -4.30
N LEU A 74 -1.94 3.72 -3.15
CA LEU A 74 -3.19 3.03 -2.86
C LEU A 74 -4.33 3.53 -3.76
N CYS A 75 -4.44 4.84 -4.00
CA CYS A 75 -5.41 5.41 -4.93
C CYS A 75 -5.26 4.83 -6.35
N ALA A 76 -4.02 4.68 -6.83
CA ALA A 76 -3.74 4.06 -8.11
C ALA A 76 -4.21 2.59 -8.16
N LEU A 77 -3.96 1.82 -7.09
CA LEU A 77 -4.46 0.44 -7.00
C LEU A 77 -5.99 0.37 -7.00
N GLU A 78 -6.66 1.17 -6.19
CA GLU A 78 -8.13 1.19 -6.14
C GLU A 78 -8.73 1.53 -7.51
N ARG A 79 -8.13 2.50 -8.23
CA ARG A 79 -8.52 2.85 -9.60
C ARG A 79 -8.36 1.67 -10.56
N MET A 80 -7.20 1.01 -10.55
CA MET A 80 -6.94 -0.11 -11.47
C MET A 80 -7.85 -1.32 -11.21
N VAL A 81 -8.09 -1.68 -9.96
CA VAL A 81 -8.97 -2.80 -9.58
C VAL A 81 -10.42 -2.49 -9.96
N LYS A 82 -10.83 -1.23 -9.85
CA LYS A 82 -12.15 -0.75 -10.31
C LYS A 82 -12.30 -0.77 -11.83
N GLU A 83 -11.32 -0.21 -12.56
CA GLU A 83 -11.34 -0.17 -14.03
C GLU A 83 -11.37 -1.58 -14.64
N ARG A 84 -10.80 -2.57 -13.95
CA ARG A 84 -10.79 -3.98 -14.36
C ARG A 84 -11.96 -4.81 -13.84
N GLY A 85 -12.92 -4.17 -13.15
CA GLY A 85 -14.15 -4.81 -12.69
C GLY A 85 -13.97 -5.86 -11.59
N VAL A 86 -12.81 -5.90 -10.91
CA VAL A 86 -12.55 -6.84 -9.81
C VAL A 86 -13.30 -6.42 -8.54
N THR A 87 -13.53 -5.13 -8.37
CA THR A 87 -14.37 -4.56 -7.31
C THR A 87 -15.05 -3.30 -7.82
N ASP A 88 -16.14 -2.89 -7.18
CA ASP A 88 -16.73 -1.57 -7.36
C ASP A 88 -16.41 -0.65 -6.17
N SER A 89 -16.63 0.66 -6.34
CA SER A 89 -16.37 1.66 -5.30
C SER A 89 -17.25 1.49 -4.07
N GLN A 90 -18.48 0.99 -4.20
CA GLN A 90 -19.36 0.76 -3.06
C GLN A 90 -18.83 -0.40 -2.22
N THR A 91 -18.35 -1.48 -2.84
CA THR A 91 -17.72 -2.61 -2.16
C THR A 91 -16.47 -2.19 -1.38
N LEU A 92 -15.60 -1.35 -1.97
CA LEU A 92 -14.42 -0.82 -1.28
C LEU A 92 -14.80 0.07 -0.09
N ILE A 93 -15.76 0.99 -0.28
CA ILE A 93 -16.27 1.85 0.80
C ILE A 93 -16.86 1.00 1.92
N GLN A 94 -17.63 -0.03 1.57
CA GLN A 94 -18.28 -0.92 2.52
C GLN A 94 -17.25 -1.72 3.34
N ARG A 95 -16.21 -2.27 2.69
CA ARG A 95 -15.11 -2.95 3.39
C ARG A 95 -14.33 -2.01 4.30
N LYS A 96 -14.06 -0.77 3.86
CA LYS A 96 -13.42 0.25 4.71
C LYS A 96 -14.26 0.59 5.94
N LYS A 97 -15.60 0.67 5.78
CA LYS A 97 -16.53 0.88 6.89
C LYS A 97 -16.56 -0.30 7.85
N GLU A 98 -16.65 -1.52 7.34
CA GLU A 98 -16.64 -2.75 8.15
C GLU A 98 -15.34 -2.90 8.95
N TRP A 99 -14.20 -2.63 8.33
CA TRP A 99 -12.90 -2.59 9.03
C TRP A 99 -12.85 -1.53 10.12
N ARG A 100 -13.32 -0.31 9.84
CA ARG A 100 -13.39 0.77 10.84
C ARG A 100 -14.28 0.37 12.01
N LEU A 101 -15.44 -0.21 11.74
CA LEU A 101 -16.36 -0.68 12.78
C LEU A 101 -15.73 -1.82 13.58
N ALA A 102 -15.11 -2.80 12.93
CA ALA A 102 -14.42 -3.90 13.61
C ALA A 102 -13.32 -3.37 14.54
N TYR A 103 -12.49 -2.43 14.07
CA TYR A 103 -11.50 -1.75 14.91
C TYR A 103 -12.17 -1.08 16.12
N LEU A 104 -13.16 -0.22 15.91
CA LEU A 104 -13.86 0.47 17.01
C LEU A 104 -14.54 -0.48 18.02
N HIS A 105 -14.92 -1.68 17.58
CA HIS A 105 -15.56 -2.70 18.41
C HIS A 105 -14.57 -3.71 19.02
N THR A 106 -13.29 -3.69 18.66
CA THR A 106 -12.25 -4.44 19.37
C THR A 106 -11.76 -3.64 20.58
N THR A 107 -11.78 -4.27 21.76
CA THR A 107 -11.09 -3.75 22.94
C THR A 107 -9.58 -3.74 22.67
N HIS A 108 -9.02 -2.58 22.34
CA HIS A 108 -7.59 -2.37 22.04
C HIS A 108 -6.70 -2.39 23.30
N ASP A 109 -6.96 -3.31 24.22
CA ASP A 109 -6.11 -3.47 25.39
C ASP A 109 -5.52 -4.86 25.37
N HIS A 110 -4.43 -5.03 24.63
CA HIS A 110 -3.39 -6.02 24.94
C HIS A 110 -2.08 -5.56 24.30
N HIS A 111 -1.43 -4.59 24.95
CA HIS A 111 0.03 -4.53 24.88
C HIS A 111 0.56 -5.85 25.41
N VAL A 112 1.05 -6.73 24.52
CA VAL A 112 1.89 -7.85 24.94
C VAL A 112 3.25 -7.26 25.33
N PRO A 113 3.66 -7.29 26.62
CA PRO A 113 4.99 -6.85 26.99
C PRO A 113 6.02 -7.79 26.36
N PHE A 114 6.91 -7.24 25.54
CA PHE A 114 8.11 -7.92 25.09
C PHE A 114 8.99 -8.23 26.31
N LYS A 115 9.01 -9.50 26.75
CA LYS A 115 9.97 -9.95 27.78
C LYS A 115 11.35 -10.13 27.14
N SER A 116 12.21 -9.13 27.35
CA SER A 116 13.64 -9.12 26.99
C SER A 116 14.53 -10.08 27.79
N SER A 117 13.98 -11.06 28.53
CA SER A 117 14.76 -11.89 29.46
C SER A 117 15.38 -13.16 28.84
N LEU A 118 15.64 -13.17 27.53
CA LEU A 118 16.29 -14.30 26.84
C LEU A 118 17.64 -13.93 26.20
N PHE A 119 18.12 -12.71 26.44
CA PHE A 119 19.48 -12.29 26.10
C PHE A 119 20.15 -11.64 27.33
N GLU A 120 20.48 -12.46 28.32
CA GLU A 120 21.62 -12.22 29.20
C GLU A 120 22.02 -13.55 29.88
N ARG A 121 23.02 -14.16 29.21
CA ARG A 121 24.04 -15.15 29.62
C ARG A 121 23.78 -16.07 30.81
#